data_AF-A0A7K2MLY6-F1
#
_entry.id   AF-A0A7K2MLY6-F1
#
_cell.length_a   1.000
_cell.length_b   1.000
_cell.length_c   1.000
_cell.angle_alpha   90.00
_cell.angle_beta   90.00
_cell.angle_gamma   90.00
#
_symmetry.space_group_name_H-M   'P 1'
#
loop_
_entity.id
_entity.type
_entity.pdbx_description
1 polymer ?
#
loop_
_entity_poly.entity_id
_entity_poly.type
_entity_poly.pdbx_seq_one_letter_code
_entity_poly.pdbx_strand_id
1 'polypeptide(L)' 'PALRLLSAALAGPLTRSPAHAAVQVPRLRLSGVAPGTLMAYDGELTETEGDLTLEKLPEALTVYRPLPGGGLLS' A
#
# COMPACT_ATOMS: atom_id res chain seq x y z
N PRO A 1 15.75 -13.81 -8.05
CA PRO A 1 14.35 -13.30 -8.18
C PRO A 1 14.18 -11.84 -7.74
N ALA A 2 14.53 -11.49 -6.49
CA ALA A 2 14.31 -10.16 -5.90
C ALA A 2 14.94 -9.01 -6.70
N LEU A 3 16.18 -9.16 -7.19
CA LEU A 3 16.87 -8.10 -7.95
C LEU A 3 16.16 -7.76 -9.27
N ARG A 4 15.52 -8.74 -9.92
CA ARG A 4 14.78 -8.53 -11.18
C ARG A 4 13.43 -7.84 -10.95
N LEU A 5 12.78 -8.11 -9.82
CA LEU A 5 11.55 -7.39 -9.44
C LEU A 5 11.88 -5.97 -9.00
N LEU A 6 12.96 -5.79 -8.24
CA LEU A 6 13.45 -4.46 -7.87
C LEU A 6 13.82 -3.64 -9.11
N SER A 7 14.60 -4.22 -10.04
CA SER A 7 14.95 -3.54 -11.27
C SER A 7 13.75 -3.29 -12.17
N ALA A 8 12.77 -4.20 -12.21
CA ALA A 8 11.54 -3.99 -12.96
C ALA A 8 10.71 -2.85 -12.36
N ALA A 9 10.57 -2.76 -11.04
CA ALA A 9 9.91 -1.64 -10.36
C ALA A 9 10.59 -0.28 -10.67
N LEU A 10 11.92 -0.27 -10.79
CA LEU A 10 12.70 0.91 -11.18
C LEU A 10 12.60 1.22 -12.69
N ALA A 11 12.46 0.19 -13.54
CA ALA A 11 12.45 0.32 -15.00
C ALA A 11 11.04 0.48 -15.61
N GLY A 12 9.97 0.39 -14.81
CA GLY A 12 8.59 0.59 -15.25
C GLY A 12 7.56 -0.20 -14.44
N PRO A 13 6.27 -0.15 -14.81
CA PRO A 13 5.24 -0.80 -14.02
C PRO A 13 5.44 -2.33 -13.97
N LEU A 14 5.54 -2.89 -12.77
CA LEU A 14 5.65 -4.34 -12.48
C LEU A 14 4.52 -5.22 -13.06
N THR A 15 3.51 -4.58 -13.65
CA THR A 15 2.32 -5.15 -14.30
C THR A 15 2.57 -6.27 -15.30
N ARG A 16 3.79 -6.44 -15.83
CA ARG A 16 4.14 -7.52 -16.78
C ARG A 16 4.89 -8.70 -16.18
N SER A 17 5.10 -8.74 -14.86
CA SER A 17 5.73 -9.90 -14.22
C SER A 17 4.70 -11.02 -14.02
N PRO A 18 4.96 -12.27 -14.46
CA PRO A 18 4.07 -13.41 -14.20
C PRO A 18 3.98 -13.78 -12.70
N ALA A 19 4.87 -13.22 -11.87
CA ALA A 19 4.82 -13.34 -10.42
C ALA A 19 4.08 -12.16 -9.74
N HIS A 20 3.45 -11.26 -10.50
CA HIS A 20 2.72 -10.11 -10.00
C HIS A 20 1.24 -10.21 -10.36
N ALA A 21 0.38 -10.05 -9.36
CA ALA A 21 -1.04 -9.89 -9.53
C ALA A 21 -1.48 -8.61 -8.82
N ALA A 22 -2.47 -7.91 -9.38
CA ALA A 22 -3.04 -6.71 -8.80
C ALA A 22 -4.57 -6.81 -8.85
N VAL A 23 -5.21 -6.57 -7.71
CA VAL A 23 -6.66 -6.56 -7.56
C VAL A 23 -7.06 -5.42 -6.63
N GLN A 24 -8.20 -4.79 -6.89
CA GLN A 24 -8.79 -3.81 -5.99
C GLN A 24 -9.85 -4.49 -5.12
N VAL A 25 -9.65 -4.46 -3.80
CA VAL A 25 -10.57 -5.06 -2.83
C VAL A 25 -10.82 -4.09 -1.66
N PRO A 26 -12.03 -4.06 -1.08
CA PRO A 26 -12.33 -3.23 0.09
C PRO A 26 -11.72 -3.79 1.38
N ARG A 27 -11.47 -5.11 1.41
CA ARG A 27 -10.87 -5.83 2.54
C ARG A 27 -9.89 -6.88 2.03
N LEU A 28 -8.77 -7.03 2.74
CA LEU A 28 -7.74 -8.02 2.48
C LEU A 28 -7.44 -8.78 3.78
N ARG A 29 -7.51 -10.12 3.75
CA ARG A 29 -7.05 -10.98 4.84
C ARG A 29 -5.75 -11.64 4.44
N LEU A 30 -4.69 -11.42 5.21
CA LEU A 30 -3.38 -12.04 5.06
C LEU A 30 -3.24 -13.10 6.15
N SER A 31 -3.14 -14.35 5.74
CA SER A 31 -3.02 -15.50 6.64
C SER A 31 -1.71 -16.26 6.45
N GLY A 32 -1.30 -17.03 7.46
CA GLY A 32 -0.04 -17.77 7.43
C GLY A 32 1.18 -16.88 7.59
N VAL A 33 0.97 -15.69 8.15
CA VAL A 33 2.05 -14.77 8.52
C VAL A 33 2.63 -15.26 9.85
N ALA A 34 3.95 -15.49 9.89
CA ALA A 34 4.61 -15.91 11.11
C ALA A 34 4.57 -14.77 12.16
N PRO A 35 4.29 -15.06 13.44
CA PRO A 35 4.44 -14.08 14.51
C PRO A 35 5.86 -13.49 14.54
N GLY A 36 5.98 -12.19 14.82
CA GLY A 36 7.24 -11.45 14.78
C GLY A 36 7.68 -11.03 13.36
N THR A 37 6.89 -11.30 12.32
CA THR A 37 7.19 -10.80 10.97
C THR A 37 7.11 -9.28 10.96
N LEU A 38 8.18 -8.63 10.49
CA LEU A 38 8.22 -7.17 10.34
C LEU A 38 7.31 -6.72 9.19
N MET A 39 6.44 -5.77 9.49
CA MET A 39 5.48 -5.15 8.58
C MET A 39 5.72 -3.65 8.53
N ALA A 40 5.58 -3.07 7.34
CA ALA A 40 5.70 -1.64 7.13
C ALA A 40 4.31 -1.00 6.90
N TYR A 41 3.98 0.05 7.64
CA TYR A 41 2.76 0.83 7.53
C TYR A 41 3.12 2.31 7.42
N ASP A 42 2.76 2.96 6.31
CA ASP A 42 3.05 4.38 6.07
C ASP A 42 4.51 4.81 6.36
N GLY A 43 5.47 3.92 6.10
CA GLY A 43 6.89 4.14 6.36
C GLY A 43 7.37 3.74 7.76
N GLU A 44 6.49 3.36 8.66
CA GLU A 44 6.81 2.85 10.00
C GLU A 44 6.91 1.32 10.02
N LEU A 45 7.76 0.76 10.88
CA LEU A 45 7.91 -0.69 11.05
C LEU A 45 7.27 -1.17 12.36
N THR A 46 6.55 -2.28 12.31
CA THR A 46 6.01 -2.97 13.48
C THR A 46 6.06 -4.48 13.30
N GLU A 47 6.07 -5.23 14.41
CA GLU A 47 5.94 -6.68 14.38
C GLU A 47 4.45 -7.08 14.35
N THR A 48 4.12 -8.10 13.56
CA THR A 48 2.79 -8.71 13.58
C THR A 48 2.70 -9.86 14.56
N GLU A 49 1.55 -10.04 15.19
CA GLU A 49 1.24 -11.21 16.04
C GLU A 49 0.81 -12.44 15.21
N GLY A 50 0.61 -12.29 13.90
CA GLY A 50 0.25 -13.37 13.00
C GLY A 50 -0.67 -12.90 11.87
N ASP A 51 -1.76 -13.63 11.63
CA ASP A 51 -2.79 -13.29 10.65
C ASP A 51 -3.31 -11.85 10.84
N LEU A 52 -3.52 -11.15 9.73
CA LEU A 52 -3.90 -9.73 9.75
C LEU A 52 -4.96 -9.40 8.70
N THR A 53 -5.81 -8.43 9.04
CA THR A 53 -6.90 -7.96 8.17
C THR A 53 -6.73 -6.47 7.91
N LEU A 54 -6.72 -6.09 6.64
CA LEU A 54 -6.75 -4.70 6.21
C LEU A 54 -8.15 -4.39 5.69
N GLU A 55 -8.72 -3.31 6.18
CA GLU A 55 -10.02 -2.79 5.71
C GLU A 55 -9.87 -1.32 5.36
N LYS A 56 -10.37 -0.96 4.18
CA LYS A 56 -10.36 0.43 3.73
C LYS A 56 -11.63 1.11 4.22
N LEU A 57 -11.48 2.00 5.19
CA LEU A 57 -12.57 2.86 5.64
C LEU A 57 -12.74 4.02 4.64
N PRO A 58 -13.85 4.07 3.88
CA PRO A 58 -14.10 5.17 2.96
C PRO A 58 -14.38 6.45 3.76
N GLU A 59 -13.85 7.57 3.29
CA GLU A 59 -14.13 8.91 3.87
C GLU A 59 -13.77 9.04 5.37
N ALA A 60 -12.87 8.19 5.87
CA ALA A 60 -12.51 8.14 7.29
C ALA A 60 -11.82 9.41 7.82
N LEU A 61 -11.30 10.24 6.91
CA LEU A 61 -10.61 11.47 7.26
C LEU A 61 -11.06 12.60 6.32
N THR A 62 -11.56 13.68 6.92
CA THR A 62 -11.74 14.95 6.20
C THR A 62 -10.39 15.65 6.15
N VAL A 63 -9.95 16.01 4.94
CA VAL A 63 -8.70 16.74 4.72
C VAL A 63 -8.97 18.05 4.00
N TYR A 64 -8.26 19.11 4.39
CA TYR A 64 -8.28 20.37 3.66
C TYR A 64 -7.50 20.23 2.36
N ARG A 65 -8.06 20.74 1.27
CA ARG A 65 -7.39 20.83 -0.04
C ARG A 65 -7.39 22.25 -0.56
N PRO A 66 -6.37 22.66 -1.33
CA PRO A 66 -6.40 23.92 -2.04
C PRO A 66 -7.62 24.03 -2.96
N LEU A 67 -8.17 25.24 -3.08
CA LEU A 67 -9.20 25.53 -4.07
C LEU A 67 -8.57 25.46 -5.47
N PRO A 68 -9.20 24.76 -6.43
CA PRO A 68 -8.74 24.78 -7.82
C PRO A 68 -8.77 26.21 -8.35
N GLY A 69 -7.61 26.77 -8.72
CA GLY A 69 -7.52 28.03 -9.46
C GLY A 69 -7.42 29.33 -8.64
N GLY A 70 -7.32 29.29 -7.32
CA GLY A 70 -7.22 30.55 -6.56
C GLY A 70 -6.89 30.33 -5.10
N GLY A 71 -5.67 30.69 -4.71
CA GLY A 71 -5.47 31.15 -3.33
C GLY A 71 -6.39 32.35 -3.09
N LEU A 72 -6.71 32.61 -1.82
CA LEU A 72 -7.62 33.67 -1.37
C LEU A 72 -7.24 35.11 -1.80
N LEU A 73 -6.23 35.28 -2.67
CA LEU A 73 -5.58 36.54 -3.05
C LEU A 73 -5.17 36.60 -4.55
N SER A 74 -5.84 35.88 -5.46
CA SER A 74 -5.68 36.10 -6.91
C SER A 74 -6.87 36.79 -7.54
#